data_AF-A0A5C9C503-F1
#
_entry.id   AF-A0A5C9C503-F1
#
_cell.length_a   1.000
_cell.length_b   1.000
_cell.length_c   1.000
_cell.angle_alpha   90.00
_cell.angle_beta   90.00
_cell.angle_gamma   90.00
#
_symmetry.space_group_name_H-M   'P 1'
#
loop_
_entity.id
_entity.type
_entity.pdbx_description
1 polymer ?
#
loop_
_entity_poly.entity_id
_entity_poly.type
_entity_poly.pdbx_seq_one_letter_code
_entity_poly.pdbx_strand_id
1 'polypeptide(L)'
;MLDDLTKEIKAQLYERVKSPLFGAFALSWVAWNYRALLAVASKMSFQETLAYLDSVYPSGWEKLAFGLGAPLLTAVVFLLVYPYPARWMYRYWASQHKELKKVQQQIEDDTPMTQEEARALRKASLTQVAELDAEISKQRLINKELNERLRSAAEDVLRITGERDQFAEDSKKTREELSQHLAEVLHEAPVSATEGALEAVARAQQESSKALGQKFNEATNPFPNQPVGYPLPKSPEEFLGGGSVGTGSTGGGQEVLQGDSQVFHALMRLGSGTTEEIATVADLGTEKAYKALLNLVRLDQATRAGNVWAIGEKGKLIRAAIGR
;
A
#
# COMPACT_ATOMS: atom_id res chain seq x y z
N MET A 1 31.07 5.24 40.67
CA MET A 1 32.16 6.16 41.08
C MET A 1 33.36 6.07 40.13
N LEU A 2 34.23 5.03 40.19
CA LEU A 2 35.36 4.89 39.23
C LEU A 2 34.90 4.69 37.78
N ASP A 3 33.79 3.97 37.59
CA ASP A 3 33.20 3.78 36.26
C ASP A 3 32.62 5.08 35.67
N ASP A 4 32.10 5.95 36.52
CA ASP A 4 31.54 7.24 36.09
C ASP A 4 32.66 8.21 35.70
N LEU A 5 33.74 8.23 36.49
CA LEU A 5 34.96 8.98 36.18
C LEU A 5 35.60 8.49 34.86
N THR A 6 35.59 7.17 34.61
CA THR A 6 36.06 6.60 33.35
C THR A 6 35.17 7.00 32.16
N LYS A 7 33.85 7.07 32.35
CA LYS A 7 32.91 7.54 31.30
C LYS A 7 33.09 9.02 31.00
N GLU A 8 33.27 9.85 32.02
CA GLU A 8 33.52 11.29 31.86
C GLU A 8 34.84 11.55 31.12
N ILE A 9 35.93 10.85 31.51
CA ILE A 9 37.22 10.94 30.80
C ILE A 9 37.07 10.51 29.35
N LYS A 10 36.37 9.39 29.09
CA LYS A 10 36.12 8.93 27.72
C LYS A 10 35.34 9.97 26.93
N ALA A 11 34.26 10.54 27.47
CA ALA A 11 33.46 11.54 26.80
C ALA A 11 34.27 12.79 26.45
N GLN A 12 35.05 13.32 27.40
CA GLN A 12 35.92 14.47 27.17
C GLN A 12 37.03 14.16 26.16
N LEU A 13 37.59 12.95 26.20
CA LEU A 13 38.60 12.52 25.23
C LEU A 13 37.98 12.39 23.84
N TYR A 14 36.78 11.83 23.69
CA TYR A 14 36.08 11.74 22.42
C TYR A 14 35.78 13.12 21.82
N GLU A 15 35.36 14.08 22.64
CA GLU A 15 35.10 15.45 22.19
C GLU A 15 36.40 16.13 21.72
N ARG A 16 37.51 15.95 22.43
CA ARG A 16 38.81 16.53 22.08
C ARG A 16 39.49 15.82 20.90
N VAL A 17 39.32 14.51 20.76
CA VAL A 17 39.82 13.71 19.62
C VAL A 17 39.12 14.11 18.31
N LYS A 18 37.91 14.67 18.37
CA LYS A 18 37.27 15.29 17.20
C LYS A 18 37.98 16.55 16.70
N SER A 19 38.84 17.17 17.51
CA SER A 19 39.70 18.27 17.04
C SER A 19 40.87 17.69 16.22
N PRO A 20 40.95 17.98 14.91
CA PRO A 20 42.03 17.48 14.07
C PRO A 20 43.42 17.87 14.59
N LEU A 21 43.53 19.04 15.23
CA LEU A 21 44.77 19.53 15.82
C LEU A 21 45.20 18.73 17.03
N PHE A 22 44.26 18.41 17.93
CA PHE A 22 44.58 17.60 19.11
C PHE A 22 44.99 16.18 18.72
N GLY A 23 44.27 15.56 17.78
CA GLY A 23 44.63 14.23 17.28
C GLY A 23 46.02 14.20 16.62
N ALA A 24 46.30 15.14 15.71
CA ALA A 24 47.60 15.26 15.06
C ALA A 24 48.72 15.58 16.06
N PHE A 25 48.46 16.46 17.04
CA PHE A 25 49.40 16.77 18.11
C PHE A 25 49.69 15.58 19.01
N ALA A 26 48.67 14.85 19.46
CA ALA A 26 48.86 13.68 20.33
C ALA A 26 49.68 12.59 19.63
N LEU A 27 49.36 12.29 18.37
CA LEU A 27 50.12 11.32 17.56
C LEU A 27 51.56 11.78 17.35
N SER A 28 51.76 13.05 17.02
CA SER A 28 53.10 13.60 16.84
C SER A 28 53.89 13.63 18.16
N TRP A 29 53.25 13.95 19.28
CA TRP A 29 53.86 13.97 20.60
C TRP A 29 54.37 12.59 20.97
N VAL A 30 53.57 11.54 20.74
CA VAL A 30 53.96 10.14 20.91
C VAL A 30 55.14 9.79 19.99
N ALA A 31 55.12 10.22 18.73
CA ALA A 31 56.20 9.96 17.77
C ALA A 31 57.53 10.62 18.18
N TRP A 32 57.52 11.87 18.63
CA TRP A 32 58.72 12.60 19.07
C TRP A 32 59.21 12.17 20.45
N ASN A 33 58.30 11.80 21.35
CA ASN A 33 58.61 11.40 22.73
C ASN A 33 58.59 9.87 22.92
N TYR A 34 58.80 9.11 21.84
CA TYR A 34 58.74 7.64 21.89
C TYR A 34 59.77 7.04 22.87
N ARG A 35 60.95 7.67 23.03
CA ARG A 35 61.97 7.22 24.01
C ARG A 35 61.51 7.39 25.45
N ALA A 36 60.83 8.50 25.76
CA ALA A 36 60.26 8.72 27.07
C ALA A 36 59.14 7.73 27.36
N LEU A 37 58.26 7.47 26.38
CA LEU A 37 57.21 6.45 26.49
C LEU A 37 57.76 5.04 26.68
N LEU A 38 58.81 4.66 25.93
CA LEU A 38 59.48 3.38 26.09
C LEU A 38 60.18 3.26 27.45
N ALA A 39 60.78 4.33 27.95
CA ALA A 39 61.39 4.36 29.28
C ALA A 39 60.35 4.18 30.40
N VAL A 40 59.18 4.82 30.28
CA VAL A 40 58.05 4.65 31.22
C VAL A 40 57.43 3.26 31.10
N ALA A 41 57.33 2.70 29.89
CA ALA A 41 56.84 1.35 29.66
C ALA A 41 57.85 0.25 30.07
N SER A 42 59.12 0.61 30.21
CA SER A 42 60.16 -0.30 30.69
C SER A 42 59.97 -0.58 32.19
N LYS A 43 60.41 -1.76 32.66
CA LYS A 43 60.35 -2.14 34.08
C LYS A 43 61.46 -1.49 34.94
N MET A 44 62.01 -0.37 34.50
CA MET A 44 63.03 0.37 35.26
C MET A 44 62.43 0.93 36.54
N SER A 45 63.27 1.11 37.56
CA SER A 45 62.86 1.83 38.76
C SER A 45 62.59 3.30 38.42
N PHE A 46 61.70 3.95 39.17
CA PHE A 46 61.32 5.35 38.94
C PHE A 46 62.54 6.29 38.86
N GLN A 47 63.57 6.04 39.68
CA GLN A 47 64.81 6.83 39.70
C GLN A 47 65.63 6.65 38.42
N GLU A 48 65.73 5.42 37.91
CA GLU A 48 66.40 5.13 36.64
C GLU A 48 65.66 5.74 35.45
N THR A 49 64.32 5.72 35.45
CA THR A 49 63.51 6.37 34.41
C THR A 49 63.74 7.89 34.38
N LEU A 50 63.79 8.56 35.54
CA LEU A 50 64.07 9.99 35.61
C LEU A 50 65.49 10.32 35.16
N ALA A 51 66.49 9.58 35.63
CA ALA A 51 67.88 9.75 35.20
C ALA A 51 68.05 9.53 33.69
N TYR A 52 67.33 8.55 33.14
CA TYR A 52 67.28 8.33 31.70
C TYR A 52 66.65 9.52 30.97
N LEU A 53 65.49 10.03 31.42
CA LEU A 53 64.85 11.20 30.81
C LEU A 53 65.75 12.44 30.85
N ASP A 54 66.47 12.67 31.95
CA ASP A 54 67.42 13.77 32.06
C ASP A 54 68.63 13.58 31.13
N SER A 55 69.07 12.34 30.90
CA SER A 55 70.12 12.04 29.92
C SER A 55 69.68 12.24 28.47
N VAL A 56 68.40 11.97 28.16
CA VAL A 56 67.83 12.10 26.81
C VAL A 56 67.54 13.56 26.48
N TYR A 57 67.19 14.37 27.48
CA TYR A 57 66.88 15.79 27.34
C TYR A 57 67.72 16.63 28.33
N PRO A 58 69.05 16.77 28.08
CA PRO A 58 69.98 17.40 29.00
C PRO A 58 69.68 18.88 29.28
N SER A 59 69.14 19.61 28.30
CA SER A 59 68.83 21.03 28.45
C SER A 59 67.32 21.29 28.62
N GLY A 60 66.96 22.29 29.44
CA GLY A 60 65.56 22.71 29.59
C GLY A 60 64.94 23.20 28.27
N TRP A 61 65.77 23.74 27.37
CA TRP A 61 65.34 24.11 26.03
C TRP A 61 64.98 22.89 25.18
N GLU A 62 65.79 21.83 25.22
CA GLU A 62 65.46 20.57 24.54
C GLU A 62 64.19 19.93 25.09
N LYS A 63 63.97 19.97 26.42
CA LYS A 63 62.71 19.51 27.04
C LYS A 63 61.50 20.25 26.47
N LEU A 64 61.58 21.58 26.34
CA LEU A 64 60.49 22.38 25.78
C LEU A 64 60.33 22.18 24.26
N ALA A 65 61.44 22.11 23.53
CA ALA A 65 61.46 21.95 22.09
C ALA A 65 60.92 20.58 21.67
N PHE A 66 61.39 19.48 22.26
CA PHE A 66 60.92 18.13 21.92
C PHE A 66 59.62 17.75 22.63
N GLY A 67 59.36 18.31 23.82
CA GLY A 67 58.15 18.05 24.58
C GLY A 67 56.90 18.77 24.03
N LEU A 68 57.05 19.97 23.45
CA LEU A 68 55.92 20.76 22.98
C LEU A 68 56.13 21.32 21.57
N GLY A 69 57.28 21.96 21.31
CA GLY A 69 57.53 22.70 20.07
C GLY A 69 57.50 21.83 18.80
N ALA A 70 58.31 20.80 18.74
CA ALA A 70 58.46 19.90 17.59
C ALA A 70 57.17 19.09 17.32
N PRO A 71 56.49 18.49 18.33
CA PRO A 71 55.17 17.89 18.14
C PRO A 71 54.12 18.84 17.59
N LEU A 72 54.07 20.09 18.10
CA LEU A 72 53.12 21.10 17.64
C LEU A 72 53.39 21.53 16.20
N LEU A 73 54.65 21.80 15.86
CA LEU A 73 55.04 22.19 14.50
C LEU A 73 54.72 21.09 13.49
N THR A 74 55.07 19.84 13.80
CA THR A 74 54.79 18.69 12.94
C THR A 74 53.29 18.39 12.83
N ALA A 75 52.50 18.60 13.89
CA ALA A 75 51.04 18.50 13.81
C ALA A 75 50.43 19.55 12.89
N VAL A 76 50.91 20.80 12.94
CA VAL A 76 50.47 21.87 12.03
C VAL A 76 50.86 21.54 10.58
N VAL A 77 52.11 21.12 10.34
CA VAL A 77 52.57 20.70 9.00
C VAL A 77 51.74 19.52 8.50
N PHE A 78 51.49 18.52 9.34
CA PHE A 78 50.66 17.38 8.98
C PHE A 78 49.24 17.80 8.61
N LEU A 79 48.60 18.69 9.37
CA LEU A 79 47.26 19.21 9.06
C LEU A 79 47.22 20.00 7.76
N LEU A 80 48.28 20.74 7.43
CA LEU A 80 48.37 21.49 6.18
C LEU A 80 48.62 20.57 4.98
N VAL A 81 49.42 19.51 5.15
CA VAL A 81 49.78 18.56 4.08
C VAL A 81 48.69 17.51 3.85
N TYR A 82 48.02 17.04 4.90
CA TYR A 82 46.97 16.01 4.87
C TYR A 82 45.82 16.25 3.86
N PRO A 83 45.26 17.47 3.68
CA PRO A 83 44.16 17.68 2.73
C PRO A 83 44.55 17.40 1.27
N TYR A 84 45.83 17.49 0.89
CA TYR A 84 46.27 17.24 -0.49
C TYR A 84 46.10 15.77 -0.92
N PRO A 85 46.70 14.76 -0.24
CA PRO A 85 46.46 13.36 -0.56
C PRO A 85 45.00 12.95 -0.31
N ALA A 86 44.32 13.53 0.68
CA ALA A 86 42.91 13.25 0.95
C ALA A 86 42.02 13.65 -0.24
N ARG A 87 42.22 14.85 -0.81
CA ARG A 87 41.49 15.30 -2.01
C ARG A 87 41.78 14.43 -3.22
N TRP A 88 43.03 14.01 -3.41
CA TRP A 88 43.42 13.11 -4.49
C TRP A 88 42.72 11.75 -4.38
N MET A 89 42.78 11.14 -3.19
CA MET A 89 42.12 9.86 -2.90
C MET A 89 40.60 9.95 -3.11
N TYR A 90 39.98 11.04 -2.66
CA TYR A 90 38.54 11.27 -2.85
C TYR A 90 38.17 11.35 -4.34
N ARG A 91 38.95 12.07 -5.15
CA ARG A 91 38.73 12.16 -6.60
C ARG A 91 38.85 10.79 -7.26
N TYR A 92 39.91 10.04 -6.94
CA TYR A 92 40.13 8.70 -7.45
C TYR A 92 38.97 7.75 -7.11
N TRP A 93 38.52 7.76 -5.86
CA TRP A 93 37.42 6.93 -5.41
C TRP A 93 36.09 7.33 -6.06
N ALA A 94 35.84 8.63 -6.20
CA ALA A 94 34.65 9.14 -6.88
C ALA A 94 34.62 8.78 -8.38
N SER A 95 35.77 8.78 -9.07
CA SER A 95 35.84 8.30 -10.47
C SER A 95 35.57 6.81 -10.56
N GLN A 96 36.16 6.00 -9.68
CA GLN A 96 35.93 4.56 -9.63
C GLN A 96 34.46 4.22 -9.35
N HIS A 97 33.79 4.99 -8.48
CA HIS A 97 32.35 4.82 -8.24
C HIS A 97 31.48 5.17 -9.45
N LYS A 98 31.87 6.17 -10.25
CA LYS A 98 31.17 6.50 -11.49
C LYS A 98 31.36 5.40 -12.53
N GLU A 99 32.57 4.88 -12.68
CA GLU A 99 32.86 3.76 -13.58
C GLU A 99 32.10 2.51 -13.19
N LEU A 100 32.10 2.17 -11.90
CA LEU A 100 31.38 1.00 -11.39
C LEU A 100 29.87 1.12 -11.64
N LYS A 101 29.28 2.30 -11.42
CA LYS A 101 27.87 2.55 -11.74
C LYS A 101 27.59 2.43 -13.23
N LYS A 102 28.51 2.87 -14.09
CA LYS A 102 28.38 2.73 -15.54
C LYS A 102 28.42 1.26 -15.96
N VAL A 103 29.34 0.47 -15.39
CA VAL A 103 29.41 -0.98 -15.64
C VAL A 103 28.16 -1.69 -15.12
N GLN A 104 27.68 -1.33 -13.94
CA GLN A 104 26.42 -1.87 -13.39
C GLN A 104 25.23 -1.58 -14.32
N GLN A 105 25.09 -0.35 -14.80
CA GLN A 105 24.06 0.01 -15.77
C GLN A 105 24.17 -0.76 -17.09
N GLN A 106 25.40 -1.05 -17.54
CA GLN A 106 25.62 -1.88 -18.73
C GLN A 106 25.28 -3.35 -18.51
N ILE A 107 25.47 -3.88 -17.30
CA ILE A 107 25.14 -5.27 -16.95
C ILE A 107 23.63 -5.45 -16.76
N GLU A 108 22.97 -4.46 -16.17
CA GLU A 108 21.54 -4.52 -15.85
C GLU A 108 20.64 -4.31 -17.09
N ASP A 109 21.20 -4.02 -18.27
CA ASP A 109 20.49 -3.60 -19.50
C ASP A 109 19.48 -2.45 -19.30
N ASP A 110 19.46 -1.85 -18.11
CA ASP A 110 18.76 -0.64 -17.74
C ASP A 110 19.48 0.52 -18.44
N THR A 111 19.09 0.78 -19.69
CA THR A 111 19.41 2.04 -20.35
C THR A 111 18.89 3.16 -19.44
N PRO A 112 19.78 3.99 -18.84
CA PRO A 112 19.32 5.06 -17.97
C PRO A 112 18.46 5.98 -18.80
N MET A 113 17.14 5.95 -18.53
CA MET A 113 16.14 6.72 -19.26
C MET A 113 16.64 8.17 -19.38
N THR A 114 16.81 8.63 -20.61
CA THR A 114 17.35 9.97 -20.85
C THR A 114 16.43 11.01 -20.22
N GLN A 115 16.94 12.20 -19.90
CA GLN A 115 16.11 13.24 -19.29
C GLN A 115 14.90 13.60 -20.19
N GLU A 116 15.06 13.45 -21.51
CA GLU A 116 14.00 13.64 -22.50
C GLU A 116 12.95 12.54 -22.44
N GLU A 117 13.38 11.27 -22.41
CA GLU A 117 12.47 10.12 -22.23
C GLU A 117 11.73 10.20 -20.89
N ALA A 118 12.40 10.61 -19.81
CA ALA A 118 11.79 10.80 -18.51
C ALA A 118 10.70 11.89 -18.53
N ARG A 119 10.93 12.97 -19.28
CA ARG A 119 9.94 14.04 -19.48
C ARG A 119 8.78 13.57 -20.36
N ALA A 120 9.07 12.83 -21.43
CA ALA A 120 8.06 12.25 -22.32
C ALA A 120 7.16 11.27 -21.56
N LEU A 121 7.74 10.38 -20.75
CA LEU A 121 7.00 9.43 -19.93
C LEU A 121 6.11 10.14 -18.91
N ARG A 122 6.61 11.16 -18.21
CA ARG A 122 5.77 11.97 -17.30
C ARG A 122 4.62 12.65 -18.01
N LYS A 123 4.84 13.18 -19.21
CA LYS A 123 3.79 13.80 -20.02
C LYS A 123 2.74 12.76 -20.43
N ALA A 124 3.17 11.59 -20.88
CA ALA A 124 2.28 10.48 -21.25
C ALA A 124 1.46 9.98 -20.06
N SER A 125 2.06 9.86 -18.87
CA SER A 125 1.33 9.49 -17.66
C SER A 125 0.31 10.55 -17.26
N LEU A 126 0.67 11.84 -17.36
CA LEU A 126 -0.28 12.92 -17.04
C LEU A 126 -1.45 12.96 -18.03
N THR A 127 -1.22 12.72 -19.32
CA THR A 127 -2.31 12.64 -20.30
C THR A 127 -3.21 11.44 -20.05
N GLN A 128 -2.65 10.28 -19.73
CA GLN A 128 -3.44 9.08 -19.39
C GLN A 128 -4.29 9.31 -18.13
N VAL A 129 -3.74 9.94 -17.10
CA VAL A 129 -4.51 10.27 -15.88
C VAL A 129 -5.66 11.23 -16.21
N ALA A 130 -5.41 12.26 -17.03
CA ALA A 130 -6.45 13.20 -17.44
C ALA A 130 -7.56 12.51 -18.26
N GLU A 131 -7.21 11.57 -19.14
CA GLU A 131 -8.17 10.77 -19.91
C GLU A 131 -9.01 9.86 -19.01
N LEU A 132 -8.39 9.19 -18.04
CA LEU A 132 -9.10 8.35 -17.07
C LEU A 132 -10.04 9.16 -16.19
N ASP A 133 -9.62 10.33 -15.71
CA ASP A 133 -10.47 11.23 -14.92
C ASP A 133 -11.68 11.72 -15.73
N ALA A 134 -11.48 12.04 -17.01
CA ALA A 134 -12.57 12.40 -17.92
C ALA A 134 -13.56 11.24 -18.09
N GLU A 135 -13.08 10.01 -18.28
CA GLU A 135 -13.94 8.83 -18.42
C GLU A 135 -14.70 8.52 -17.13
N ILE A 136 -14.06 8.61 -15.96
CA ILE A 136 -14.72 8.45 -14.65
C ILE A 136 -15.83 9.49 -14.47
N SER A 137 -15.58 10.74 -14.85
CA SER A 137 -16.58 11.81 -14.74
C SER A 137 -17.81 11.53 -15.63
N LYS A 138 -17.59 11.03 -16.85
CA LYS A 138 -18.65 10.62 -17.79
C LYS A 138 -19.46 9.46 -17.23
N GLN A 139 -18.81 8.43 -16.70
CA GLN A 139 -19.50 7.28 -16.10
C GLN A 139 -20.31 7.67 -14.86
N ARG A 140 -19.85 8.64 -14.06
CA ARG A 140 -20.62 9.17 -12.92
C ARG A 140 -21.91 9.87 -13.38
N LEU A 141 -21.85 10.64 -14.47
CA LEU A 141 -23.04 11.28 -15.04
C LEU A 141 -24.05 10.24 -15.55
N ILE A 142 -23.57 9.22 -16.28
CA ILE A 142 -24.43 8.14 -16.79
C ILE A 142 -25.07 7.37 -15.64
N ASN A 143 -24.30 7.01 -14.61
CA ASN A 143 -24.84 6.32 -13.43
C ASN A 143 -25.88 7.16 -12.69
N LYS A 144 -25.68 8.48 -12.61
CA LYS A 144 -26.67 9.39 -12.03
C LYS A 144 -27.97 9.37 -12.83
N GLU A 145 -27.89 9.50 -14.16
CA GLU A 145 -29.05 9.45 -15.05
C GLU A 145 -29.79 8.11 -14.96
N LEU A 146 -29.06 7.00 -14.94
CA LEU A 146 -29.65 5.67 -14.79
C LEU A 146 -30.38 5.51 -13.45
N ASN A 147 -29.81 6.04 -12.36
CA ASN A 147 -30.47 6.02 -11.05
C ASN A 147 -31.73 6.88 -11.02
N GLU A 148 -31.74 8.02 -11.70
CA GLU A 148 -32.94 8.86 -11.85
C GLU A 148 -34.04 8.12 -12.62
N ARG A 149 -33.69 7.43 -13.72
CA ARG A 149 -34.62 6.60 -14.49
C ARG A 149 -35.16 5.40 -13.70
N LEU A 150 -34.31 4.74 -12.91
CA LEU A 150 -34.73 3.65 -12.02
C LEU A 150 -35.71 4.15 -10.96
N ARG A 151 -35.46 5.34 -10.40
CA ARG A 151 -36.35 5.95 -9.42
C ARG A 151 -37.71 6.31 -10.04
N SER A 152 -37.73 6.94 -11.21
CA SER A 152 -39.01 7.25 -11.88
C SER A 152 -39.80 5.99 -12.22
N ALA A 153 -39.11 4.94 -12.71
CA ALA A 153 -39.76 3.66 -13.00
C ALA A 153 -40.31 2.99 -11.72
N ALA A 154 -39.59 3.08 -10.60
CA ALA A 154 -40.08 2.57 -9.31
C ALA A 154 -41.30 3.34 -8.80
N GLU A 155 -41.32 4.67 -8.96
CA GLU A 155 -42.47 5.51 -8.63
C GLU A 155 -43.69 5.18 -9.50
N ASP A 156 -43.50 4.93 -10.81
CA ASP A 156 -44.56 4.49 -11.72
C ASP A 156 -45.12 3.12 -11.34
N VAL A 157 -44.25 2.16 -10.98
CA VAL A 157 -44.69 0.85 -10.48
C VAL A 157 -45.54 1.02 -9.22
N LEU A 158 -45.10 1.85 -8.28
CA LEU A 158 -45.84 2.09 -7.03
C LEU A 158 -47.21 2.73 -7.31
N ARG A 159 -47.29 3.68 -8.24
CA ARG A 159 -48.55 4.29 -8.70
C ARG A 159 -49.49 3.24 -9.31
N ILE A 160 -49.00 2.43 -10.25
CA ILE A 160 -49.79 1.38 -10.91
C ILE A 160 -50.27 0.34 -9.89
N THR A 161 -49.45 -0.05 -8.92
CA THR A 161 -49.87 -0.98 -7.87
C THR A 161 -50.97 -0.38 -6.99
N GLY A 162 -50.88 0.91 -6.66
CA GLY A 162 -51.94 1.60 -5.91
C GLY A 162 -53.26 1.68 -6.69
N GLU A 163 -53.21 2.02 -7.99
CA GLU A 163 -54.37 2.03 -8.88
C GLU A 163 -55.02 0.63 -8.98
N ARG A 164 -54.20 -0.43 -9.08
CA ARG A 164 -54.67 -1.81 -9.09
C ARG A 164 -55.41 -2.20 -7.81
N ASP A 165 -54.86 -1.82 -6.66
CA ASP A 165 -55.44 -2.17 -5.36
C ASP A 165 -56.75 -1.39 -5.11
N GLN A 166 -56.84 -0.13 -5.53
CA GLN A 166 -58.10 0.64 -5.54
C GLN A 166 -59.15 -0.02 -6.43
N PHE A 167 -58.78 -0.40 -7.66
CA PHE A 167 -59.69 -1.07 -8.58
C PHE A 167 -60.19 -2.43 -8.03
N ALA A 168 -59.34 -3.16 -7.32
CA ALA A 168 -59.72 -4.41 -6.67
C ALA A 168 -60.76 -4.20 -5.55
N GLU A 169 -60.60 -3.15 -4.76
CA GLU A 169 -61.54 -2.80 -3.68
C GLU A 169 -62.88 -2.28 -4.24
N ASP A 170 -62.85 -1.43 -5.27
CA ASP A 170 -64.04 -0.95 -5.98
C ASP A 170 -64.81 -2.12 -6.63
N SER A 171 -64.09 -3.07 -7.21
CA SER A 171 -64.67 -4.30 -7.78
C SER A 171 -65.33 -5.16 -6.70
N LYS A 172 -64.73 -5.25 -5.51
CA LYS A 172 -65.30 -5.99 -4.38
C LYS A 172 -66.58 -5.32 -3.87
N LYS A 173 -66.56 -4.00 -3.67
CA LYS A 173 -67.73 -3.23 -3.26
C LYS A 173 -68.88 -3.34 -4.26
N THR A 174 -68.59 -3.20 -5.55
CA THR A 174 -69.58 -3.35 -6.62
C THR A 174 -70.21 -4.75 -6.62
N ARG A 175 -69.42 -5.80 -6.35
CA ARG A 175 -69.95 -7.16 -6.18
C ARG A 175 -70.85 -7.31 -4.96
N GLU A 176 -70.51 -6.69 -3.84
CA GLU A 176 -71.33 -6.68 -2.63
C GLU A 176 -72.66 -5.96 -2.88
N GLU A 177 -72.65 -4.77 -3.51
CA GLU A 177 -73.85 -4.02 -3.89
C GLU A 177 -74.76 -4.82 -4.85
N LEU A 178 -74.17 -5.44 -5.89
CA LEU A 178 -74.88 -6.33 -6.80
C LEU A 178 -75.51 -7.53 -6.07
N SER A 179 -74.79 -8.12 -5.12
CA SER A 179 -75.32 -9.26 -4.35
C SER A 179 -76.50 -8.87 -3.47
N GLN A 180 -76.49 -7.67 -2.89
CA GLN A 180 -77.60 -7.13 -2.10
C GLN A 180 -78.83 -6.85 -2.97
N HIS A 181 -78.64 -6.18 -4.12
CA HIS A 181 -79.74 -5.95 -5.06
C HIS A 181 -80.30 -7.25 -5.64
N LEU A 182 -79.46 -8.24 -5.94
CA LEU A 182 -79.93 -9.54 -6.42
C LEU A 182 -80.81 -10.23 -5.36
N ALA A 183 -80.41 -10.17 -4.08
CA ALA A 183 -81.19 -10.72 -2.97
C ALA A 183 -82.54 -10.01 -2.80
N GLU A 184 -82.57 -8.68 -2.96
CA GLU A 184 -83.80 -7.87 -2.93
C GLU A 184 -84.76 -8.25 -4.08
N VAL A 185 -84.26 -8.32 -5.31
CA VAL A 185 -85.04 -8.71 -6.50
C VAL A 185 -85.57 -10.15 -6.38
N LEU A 186 -84.75 -11.08 -5.87
CA LEU A 186 -85.18 -12.47 -5.63
C LEU A 186 -86.28 -12.56 -4.58
N HIS A 187 -86.37 -11.61 -3.64
CA HIS A 187 -87.41 -11.62 -2.62
C HIS A 187 -88.78 -11.17 -3.17
N GLU A 188 -88.80 -10.34 -4.21
CA GLU A 188 -90.02 -9.83 -4.85
C GLU A 188 -90.55 -10.72 -6.00
N ALA A 189 -89.72 -11.63 -6.54
CA ALA A 189 -90.08 -12.43 -7.71
C ALA A 189 -90.95 -13.67 -7.38
N PRO A 190 -92.05 -13.94 -8.11
CA PRO A 190 -92.87 -15.13 -7.92
C PRO A 190 -92.11 -16.42 -8.31
N VAL A 191 -92.26 -17.45 -7.48
CA VAL A 191 -91.47 -18.71 -7.44
C VAL A 191 -91.47 -19.51 -8.76
N SER A 192 -92.36 -19.23 -9.72
CA SER A 192 -92.43 -19.94 -11.00
C SER A 192 -91.51 -19.42 -12.12
N ALA A 193 -90.74 -18.35 -11.89
CA ALA A 193 -89.82 -17.76 -12.87
C ALA A 193 -88.32 -17.88 -12.51
N THR A 194 -88.00 -18.54 -11.39
CA THR A 194 -86.67 -18.49 -10.76
C THR A 194 -85.61 -19.37 -11.42
N GLU A 195 -85.96 -20.51 -12.03
CA GLU A 195 -84.98 -21.40 -12.70
C GLU A 195 -84.37 -20.76 -13.95
N GLY A 196 -85.16 -20.10 -14.79
CA GLY A 196 -84.67 -19.44 -16.00
C GLY A 196 -83.79 -18.21 -15.70
N ALA A 197 -84.10 -17.48 -14.63
CA ALA A 197 -83.31 -16.33 -14.20
C ALA A 197 -81.95 -16.76 -13.61
N LEU A 198 -81.91 -17.86 -12.84
CA LEU A 198 -80.65 -18.40 -12.29
C LEU A 198 -79.68 -18.85 -13.38
N GLU A 199 -80.19 -19.51 -14.43
CA GLU A 199 -79.34 -19.96 -15.55
C GLU A 199 -78.80 -18.77 -16.37
N ALA A 200 -79.59 -17.71 -16.57
CA ALA A 200 -79.15 -16.50 -17.25
C ALA A 200 -78.07 -15.75 -16.45
N VAL A 201 -78.20 -15.66 -15.12
CA VAL A 201 -77.20 -15.04 -14.24
C VAL A 201 -75.89 -15.85 -14.23
N ALA A 202 -75.96 -17.17 -14.22
CA ALA A 202 -74.77 -18.03 -14.29
C ALA A 202 -73.99 -17.83 -15.61
N ARG A 203 -74.70 -17.74 -16.75
CA ARG A 203 -74.07 -17.44 -18.05
C ARG A 203 -73.45 -16.05 -18.08
N ALA A 204 -74.15 -15.03 -17.55
CA ALA A 204 -73.63 -13.67 -17.49
C ALA A 204 -72.37 -13.56 -16.61
N GLN A 205 -72.31 -14.27 -15.48
CA GLN A 205 -71.09 -14.35 -14.65
C GLN A 205 -69.94 -15.04 -15.38
N GLN A 206 -70.22 -16.13 -16.09
CA GLN A 206 -69.21 -16.85 -16.85
C GLN A 206 -68.63 -16.00 -18.00
N GLU A 207 -69.46 -15.27 -18.73
CA GLU A 207 -69.02 -14.35 -19.79
C GLU A 207 -68.23 -13.17 -19.23
N SER A 208 -68.69 -12.58 -18.12
CA SER A 208 -67.98 -11.50 -17.44
C SER A 208 -66.59 -11.92 -16.94
N SER A 209 -66.46 -13.14 -16.37
CA SER A 209 -65.15 -13.67 -15.94
C SER A 209 -64.20 -13.91 -17.11
N LYS A 210 -64.68 -14.39 -18.26
CA LYS A 210 -63.88 -14.55 -19.48
C LYS A 210 -63.42 -13.21 -20.04
N ALA A 211 -64.31 -12.21 -20.08
CA ALA A 211 -63.98 -10.87 -20.56
C ALA A 211 -62.94 -10.17 -19.66
N LEU A 212 -63.06 -10.33 -18.34
CA LEU A 212 -62.06 -9.85 -17.38
C LEU A 212 -60.71 -10.56 -17.54
N GLY A 213 -60.71 -11.89 -17.74
CA GLY A 213 -59.49 -12.65 -18.00
C GLY A 213 -58.76 -12.21 -19.27
N GLN A 214 -59.51 -11.93 -20.36
CA GLN A 214 -58.92 -11.38 -21.59
C GLN A 214 -58.33 -9.99 -21.38
N LYS A 215 -59.07 -9.06 -20.76
CA LYS A 215 -58.58 -7.70 -20.48
C LYS A 215 -57.34 -7.70 -19.57
N PHE A 216 -57.28 -8.62 -18.61
CA PHE A 216 -56.11 -8.75 -17.73
C PHE A 216 -54.88 -9.24 -18.50
N ASN A 217 -55.03 -10.22 -19.41
CA ASN A 217 -53.94 -10.70 -20.26
C ASN A 217 -53.45 -9.62 -21.25
N GLU A 218 -54.35 -8.79 -21.76
CA GLU A 218 -53.99 -7.65 -22.62
C GLU A 218 -53.23 -6.56 -21.84
N ALA A 219 -53.62 -6.28 -20.59
CA ALA A 219 -52.98 -5.27 -19.75
C ALA A 219 -51.60 -5.70 -19.19
N THR A 220 -51.42 -7.00 -18.92
CA THR A 220 -50.17 -7.55 -18.34
C THR A 220 -49.09 -7.88 -19.36
N ASN A 221 -49.38 -7.75 -20.66
CA ASN A 221 -48.40 -7.91 -21.73
C ASN A 221 -48.21 -6.59 -22.52
N PRO A 222 -47.63 -5.54 -21.92
CA PRO A 222 -47.46 -4.25 -22.59
C PRO A 222 -46.43 -4.25 -23.74
N PHE A 223 -45.69 -5.34 -23.93
CA PHE A 223 -44.70 -5.47 -25.01
C PHE A 223 -44.86 -6.80 -25.79
N PRO A 224 -45.99 -7.06 -26.46
CA PRO A 224 -46.21 -8.35 -27.08
C PRO A 224 -45.35 -8.61 -28.33
N ASN A 225 -44.57 -7.63 -28.83
CA ASN A 225 -43.77 -7.78 -30.07
C ASN A 225 -42.60 -6.79 -30.20
N GLN A 226 -41.94 -6.35 -29.11
CA GLN A 226 -40.62 -5.71 -29.27
C GLN A 226 -39.54 -6.79 -29.17
N PRO A 227 -38.84 -7.15 -30.27
CA PRO A 227 -37.65 -7.97 -30.15
C PRO A 227 -36.67 -7.21 -29.27
N VAL A 228 -36.39 -7.74 -28.08
CA VAL A 228 -35.35 -7.24 -27.19
C VAL A 228 -34.00 -7.61 -27.84
N GLY A 229 -33.70 -6.94 -28.94
CA GLY A 229 -32.47 -7.08 -29.70
C GLY A 229 -31.40 -6.18 -29.09
N TYR A 230 -31.01 -6.45 -27.84
CA TYR A 230 -29.64 -6.13 -27.47
C TYR A 230 -28.80 -7.28 -28.02
N PRO A 231 -27.93 -7.05 -29.02
CA PRO A 231 -26.98 -8.07 -29.43
C PRO A 231 -26.11 -8.37 -28.21
N LEU A 232 -26.37 -9.50 -27.56
CA LEU A 232 -25.43 -10.08 -26.62
C LEU A 232 -24.11 -10.26 -27.37
N PRO A 233 -22.99 -9.74 -26.85
CA PRO A 233 -21.69 -9.96 -27.48
C PRO A 233 -21.45 -11.47 -27.60
N LYS A 234 -21.01 -11.91 -28.78
CA LYS A 234 -20.97 -13.34 -29.15
C LYS A 234 -19.93 -14.15 -28.36
N SER A 235 -19.05 -13.48 -27.63
CA SER A 235 -18.15 -14.08 -26.64
C SER A 235 -17.55 -12.98 -25.74
N PRO A 236 -17.05 -13.33 -24.54
CA PRO A 236 -16.29 -12.41 -23.69
C PRO A 236 -15.03 -11.81 -24.37
N GLU A 237 -14.58 -12.38 -25.48
CA GLU A 237 -13.33 -12.02 -26.16
C GLU A 237 -13.48 -10.80 -27.10
N GLU A 238 -14.68 -10.47 -27.58
CA GLU A 238 -14.91 -9.28 -28.43
C GLU A 238 -14.90 -7.96 -27.66
N PHE A 239 -14.98 -7.98 -26.32
CA PHE A 239 -14.93 -6.75 -25.49
C PHE A 239 -13.49 -6.26 -25.25
N LEU A 240 -12.48 -7.07 -25.55
CA LEU A 240 -11.06 -6.74 -25.37
C LEU A 240 -10.34 -6.75 -26.72
N GLY A 241 -10.65 -5.75 -27.55
CA GLY A 241 -9.92 -5.50 -28.78
C GLY A 241 -8.43 -5.21 -28.53
N GLY A 242 -7.58 -6.19 -28.85
CA GLY A 242 -6.45 -5.98 -29.75
C GLY A 242 -5.24 -5.21 -29.22
N GLY A 243 -4.52 -5.79 -28.27
CA GLY A 243 -3.11 -5.51 -28.03
C GLY A 243 -2.39 -6.81 -27.71
N SER A 244 -1.80 -7.48 -28.73
CA SER A 244 -1.07 -8.72 -28.52
C SER A 244 0.24 -8.44 -27.79
N VAL A 245 0.22 -8.58 -26.47
CA VAL A 245 1.42 -8.76 -25.65
C VAL A 245 1.43 -10.22 -25.24
N GLY A 246 2.53 -10.90 -25.56
CA GLY A 246 2.67 -12.35 -25.39
C GLY A 246 2.25 -12.80 -23.99
N THR A 247 1.29 -13.71 -23.95
CA THR A 247 0.84 -14.38 -22.74
C THR A 247 1.92 -15.36 -22.27
N GLY A 248 2.95 -14.83 -21.62
CA GLY A 248 3.66 -15.57 -20.60
C GLY A 248 2.72 -15.76 -19.41
N SER A 249 2.40 -17.01 -19.09
CA SER A 249 1.69 -17.50 -17.90
C SER A 249 1.55 -16.47 -16.76
N THR A 250 0.41 -15.77 -16.71
CA THR A 250 0.07 -14.78 -15.67
C THR A 250 -0.66 -15.39 -14.46
N GLY A 251 -0.74 -16.72 -14.36
CA GLY A 251 -1.35 -17.42 -13.22
C GLY A 251 -0.60 -17.26 -11.89
N GLY A 252 0.67 -16.86 -11.92
CA GLY A 252 1.49 -16.72 -10.70
C GLY A 252 1.31 -15.40 -9.94
N GLY A 253 0.84 -14.33 -10.60
CA GLY A 253 0.82 -12.99 -9.99
C GLY A 253 -0.24 -12.82 -8.90
N GLN A 254 -1.42 -13.40 -9.08
CA GLN A 254 -2.53 -13.29 -8.13
C GLN A 254 -2.27 -14.10 -6.85
N GLU A 255 -1.64 -15.28 -6.99
CA GLU A 255 -1.30 -16.14 -5.85
C GLU A 255 -0.20 -15.51 -4.98
N VAL A 256 0.76 -14.81 -5.59
CA VAL A 256 1.83 -14.10 -4.87
C VAL A 256 1.28 -12.94 -4.04
N LEU A 257 0.37 -12.13 -4.61
CA LEU A 257 -0.23 -11.01 -3.87
C LEU A 257 -1.12 -11.47 -2.71
N GLN A 258 -1.81 -12.60 -2.87
CA GLN A 258 -2.64 -13.16 -1.81
C GLN A 258 -1.78 -13.66 -0.63
N GLY A 259 -0.64 -14.31 -0.92
CA GLY A 259 0.30 -14.77 0.10
C GLY A 259 0.93 -13.62 0.90
N ASP A 260 1.34 -12.55 0.22
CA ASP A 260 1.93 -11.37 0.88
C ASP A 260 0.96 -10.69 1.86
N SER A 261 -0.32 -10.59 1.47
CA SER A 261 -1.37 -10.02 2.31
C SER A 261 -1.63 -10.87 3.57
N GLN A 262 -1.74 -12.20 3.42
CA GLN A 262 -1.96 -13.11 4.55
C GLN A 262 -0.81 -13.06 5.57
N VAL A 263 0.44 -13.04 5.08
CA VAL A 263 1.64 -12.93 5.92
C VAL A 263 1.71 -11.59 6.64
N PHE A 264 1.36 -10.49 5.95
CA PHE A 264 1.31 -9.17 6.58
C PHE A 264 0.25 -9.12 7.69
N HIS A 265 -0.95 -9.66 7.47
CA HIS A 265 -1.99 -9.76 8.49
C HIS A 265 -1.58 -10.64 9.69
N ALA A 266 -0.91 -11.76 9.46
CA ALA A 266 -0.37 -12.60 10.52
C ALA A 266 0.69 -11.85 11.37
N LEU A 267 1.61 -11.14 10.71
CA LEU A 267 2.63 -10.32 11.37
C LEU A 267 1.99 -9.17 12.17
N MET A 268 0.91 -8.57 11.66
CA MET A 268 0.12 -7.53 12.34
C MET A 268 -0.56 -8.05 13.62
N ARG A 269 -0.99 -9.30 13.61
CA ARG A 269 -1.63 -9.96 14.76
C ARG A 269 -0.61 -10.36 15.82
N LEU A 270 0.55 -10.87 15.41
CA LEU A 270 1.61 -11.33 16.32
C LEU A 270 2.50 -10.19 16.84
N GLY A 271 2.66 -9.10 16.08
CA GLY A 271 3.60 -8.02 16.35
C GLY A 271 5.05 -8.36 15.98
N SER A 272 5.50 -9.54 16.37
CA SER A 272 6.76 -10.17 15.94
C SER A 272 6.68 -11.68 16.07
N GLY A 273 7.43 -12.42 15.25
CA GLY A 273 7.47 -13.89 15.34
C GLY A 273 8.51 -14.52 14.42
N THR A 274 8.73 -15.82 14.59
CA THR A 274 9.54 -16.61 13.66
C THR A 274 8.77 -16.92 12.38
N THR A 275 9.47 -17.34 11.32
CA THR A 275 8.82 -17.73 10.05
C THR A 275 7.77 -18.82 10.25
N GLU A 276 8.00 -19.77 11.15
CA GLU A 276 7.08 -20.90 11.42
C GLU A 276 5.79 -20.46 12.11
N GLU A 277 5.91 -19.57 13.11
CA GLU A 277 4.75 -18.97 13.79
C GLU A 277 3.90 -18.16 12.83
N ILE A 278 4.54 -17.32 11.99
CA ILE A 278 3.86 -16.49 11.00
C ILE A 278 3.19 -17.36 9.93
N ALA A 279 3.87 -18.41 9.46
CA ALA A 279 3.33 -19.35 8.48
C ALA A 279 2.07 -20.07 9.02
N THR A 280 2.11 -20.48 10.29
CA THR A 280 0.99 -21.14 10.96
C THR A 280 -0.22 -20.20 11.10
N VAL A 281 0.00 -18.94 11.45
CA VAL A 281 -1.09 -17.95 11.58
C VAL A 281 -1.63 -17.51 10.21
N ALA A 282 -0.80 -17.50 9.17
CA ALA A 282 -1.19 -17.13 7.81
C ALA A 282 -1.83 -18.28 7.01
N ASP A 283 -1.86 -19.50 7.56
CA ASP A 283 -2.27 -20.73 6.87
C ASP A 283 -1.50 -20.95 5.55
N LEU A 284 -0.18 -20.72 5.61
CA LEU A 284 0.73 -20.84 4.47
C LEU A 284 1.88 -21.79 4.81
N GLY A 285 2.43 -22.47 3.81
CA GLY A 285 3.67 -23.22 3.97
C GLY A 285 4.84 -22.30 4.34
N THR A 286 5.80 -22.79 5.13
CA THR A 286 6.96 -22.03 5.63
C THR A 286 7.79 -21.39 4.50
N GLU A 287 7.93 -22.07 3.35
CA GLU A 287 8.63 -21.54 2.18
C GLU A 287 7.89 -20.33 1.56
N LYS A 288 6.56 -20.43 1.39
CA LYS A 288 5.74 -19.33 0.86
C LYS A 288 5.76 -18.14 1.82
N ALA A 289 5.63 -18.39 3.11
CA ALA A 289 5.71 -17.36 4.14
C ALA A 289 7.07 -16.65 4.16
N TYR A 290 8.17 -17.39 4.00
CA TYR A 290 9.52 -16.80 3.94
C TYR A 290 9.70 -15.88 2.73
N LYS A 291 9.24 -16.29 1.54
CA LYS A 291 9.32 -15.47 0.32
C LYS A 291 8.50 -14.18 0.47
N ALA A 292 7.29 -14.29 1.02
CA ALA A 292 6.45 -13.14 1.31
C ALA A 292 7.09 -12.17 2.32
N LEU A 293 7.69 -12.68 3.40
CA LEU A 293 8.41 -11.86 4.39
C LEU A 293 9.60 -11.12 3.77
N LEU A 294 10.34 -11.74 2.86
CA LEU A 294 11.41 -11.06 2.12
C LEU A 294 10.85 -9.94 1.22
N ASN A 295 9.70 -10.15 0.59
CA ASN A 295 9.06 -9.11 -0.20
C ASN A 295 8.60 -7.93 0.68
N LEU A 296 8.03 -8.21 1.87
CA LEU A 296 7.66 -7.19 2.85
C LEU A 296 8.87 -6.40 3.38
N VAL A 297 10.03 -7.04 3.58
CA VAL A 297 11.28 -6.33 3.93
C VAL A 297 11.73 -5.41 2.79
N ARG A 298 11.65 -5.87 1.53
CA ARG A 298 11.97 -5.04 0.36
C ARG A 298 11.08 -3.80 0.27
N LEU A 299 9.83 -3.90 0.71
CA LEU A 299 8.86 -2.81 0.75
C LEU A 299 8.95 -1.95 2.03
N ASP A 300 9.88 -2.27 2.95
CA ASP A 300 10.05 -1.61 4.26
C ASP A 300 8.81 -1.73 5.17
N GLN A 301 8.02 -2.79 4.96
CA GLN A 301 6.84 -3.14 5.78
C GLN A 301 7.17 -4.11 6.91
N ALA A 302 8.29 -4.84 6.81
CA ALA A 302 8.81 -5.73 7.84
C ALA A 302 10.31 -5.48 8.07
N THR A 303 10.80 -5.85 9.26
CA THR A 303 12.22 -5.87 9.62
C THR A 303 12.61 -7.26 10.11
N ARG A 304 13.87 -7.65 9.92
CA ARG A 304 14.40 -8.96 10.33
C ARG A 304 15.54 -8.76 11.32
N ALA A 305 15.46 -9.42 12.47
CA ALA A 305 16.51 -9.52 13.47
C ALA A 305 16.79 -11.00 13.77
N GLY A 306 17.79 -11.58 13.11
CA GLY A 306 18.06 -13.01 13.19
C GLY A 306 16.93 -13.84 12.56
N ASN A 307 16.29 -14.68 13.36
CA ASN A 307 15.16 -15.54 12.94
C ASN A 307 13.79 -14.94 13.28
N VAL A 308 13.76 -13.74 13.87
CA VAL A 308 12.54 -13.04 14.25
C VAL A 308 12.25 -11.93 13.24
N TRP A 309 11.00 -11.88 12.82
CA TRP A 309 10.45 -10.85 11.96
C TRP A 309 9.57 -9.93 12.80
N ALA A 310 9.60 -8.63 12.51
CA ALA A 310 8.76 -7.63 13.16
C ALA A 310 8.21 -6.65 12.12
N ILE A 311 7.16 -5.91 12.49
CA ILE A 311 6.58 -4.88 11.63
C ILE A 311 7.56 -3.70 11.50
N GLY A 312 7.87 -3.32 10.26
CA GLY A 312 8.69 -2.14 9.95
C GLY A 312 7.96 -0.82 10.20
N GLU A 313 8.66 0.32 10.11
CA GLU A 313 8.07 1.64 10.38
C GLU A 313 6.84 1.93 9.48
N LYS A 314 6.91 1.61 8.17
CA LYS A 314 5.74 1.77 7.29
C LYS A 314 4.59 0.84 7.65
N GLY A 315 4.89 -0.39 8.08
CA GLY A 315 3.88 -1.32 8.57
C GLY A 315 3.16 -0.80 9.82
N LYS A 316 3.87 -0.10 10.72
CA LYS A 316 3.24 0.56 11.88
C LYS A 316 2.29 1.68 11.46
N LEU A 317 2.63 2.46 10.42
CA LEU A 317 1.75 3.49 9.87
C LEU A 317 0.47 2.87 9.28
N ILE A 318 0.59 1.77 8.52
CA ILE A 318 -0.56 1.04 7.98
C ILE A 318 -1.44 0.49 9.11
N ARG A 319 -0.83 -0.07 10.17
CA ARG A 319 -1.53 -0.52 11.38
C ARG A 319 -2.32 0.60 12.05
N ALA A 320 -1.71 1.78 12.19
CA ALA A 320 -2.35 2.95 12.77
C ALA A 320 -3.47 3.52 11.88
N ALA A 321 -3.44 3.28 10.57
CA ALA A 321 -4.48 3.68 9.63
C ALA A 321 -5.68 2.71 9.64
N ILE A 322 -5.44 1.39 9.71
CA ILE A 322 -6.49 0.36 9.73
C ILE A 322 -7.23 0.32 11.09
N GLY A 323 -6.57 0.74 12.17
CA GLY A 323 -7.17 0.80 13.51
C GLY A 323 -8.08 2.01 13.78
N ARG A 324 -8.27 2.91 12.81
CA ARG A 324 -9.21 4.04 12.88
C ARG A 324 -10.42 3.77 12.01
#